data_AF-A0A948CF58-F1
#
_entry.id   AF-A0A948CF58-F1
#
_cell.length_a   1.000
_cell.length_b   1.000
_cell.length_c   1.000
_cell.angle_alpha   90.00
_cell.angle_beta   90.00
_cell.angle_gamma   90.00
#
_symmetry.space_group_name_H-M   'P 1'
#
loop_
_entity.id
_entity.type
_entity.pdbx_description
1 polymer ?
#
loop_
_entity_poly.entity_id
_entity_poly.type
_entity_poly.pdbx_seq_one_letter_code
_entity_poly.pdbx_strand_id
1 'polypeptide(L)'
;MLFALAPAAGAHAFLLFSDPALDGALSESPETVNLVFSEAVDAGSASVVLSDSRGQRIDVGSTVGAQGDTILSTAIGEDLGSGIYEVAWDVTGDDGHGSAGEFRFAVGIALASGGSQSSGEPTDWSAVLPRWLLLAAFAVALGGLAGHQIGVPIRRRHPDLPSIPSWSQFAALVGLGSVLFSGVALARELGGFQALFSGPPGWRVIGEGAGFAMAWYWLRSGHQLRAGCALVLVAVAEGYASHSDLELPGLGMVLTAIHLIVAGIWIGALLYVVRAAIVWRETLGAPRELMAAYARLAAKLFALVVATGTAMALLLVPISALTTTTYGRTLLFKLGFVVLVVVLALVGRWALRRRARPVSKWAARTEVAGLAAVLVATAVLVSTANPGSVVAAPPPAPVGSVVPAGGLAGQIGVNAVASEGQLVVRLSTPQEGNAYDPAESTSYALSGNVAVDSERADLDFRSCGDGCFVASHMWSEGDNVVSLRADASGWRGGQLSSLIAWPAIPAGDRLATVVRSTSQNATMTIYETGTSDGDSPLPTPYRVSISGADYVDSEPFGSGIAPVAVSLPMQDGEERLLLGFPDAKVFVDLKLDSQGRITDELFASPKHLFRRRFVYEPE
;
A
#
# COMPACT_ATOMS: atom_id res chain seq x y z
N MET A 1 -35.65 -5.64 18.46
CA MET A 1 -34.75 -4.82 19.30
C MET A 1 -33.64 -4.34 18.38
N LEU A 2 -33.74 -3.11 17.87
CA LEU A 2 -32.70 -2.53 17.02
C LEU A 2 -31.51 -2.17 17.91
N PHE A 3 -30.36 -2.80 17.69
CA PHE A 3 -29.10 -2.29 18.19
C PHE A 3 -28.59 -1.24 17.20
N ALA A 4 -28.65 0.02 17.61
CA ALA A 4 -27.86 1.07 16.98
C ALA A 4 -26.40 0.79 17.33
N LEU A 5 -25.58 0.43 16.34
CA LEU A 5 -24.14 0.56 16.49
C LEU A 5 -23.82 2.04 16.30
N ALA A 6 -23.38 2.68 17.38
CA ALA A 6 -22.62 3.91 17.26
C ALA A 6 -21.32 3.59 16.50
N PRO A 7 -20.83 4.46 15.61
CA PRO A 7 -19.48 4.30 15.09
C PRO A 7 -18.52 4.41 16.29
N ALA A 8 -17.57 3.49 16.39
CA ALA A 8 -16.43 3.67 17.27
C ALA A 8 -15.70 4.92 16.78
N ALA A 9 -15.70 6.00 17.56
CA ALA A 9 -14.68 7.02 17.43
C ALA A 9 -13.36 6.33 17.77
N GLY A 10 -12.50 6.12 16.78
CA GLY A 10 -11.21 5.46 16.97
C GLY A 10 -10.30 6.33 17.83
N ALA A 11 -10.06 5.91 19.06
CA ALA A 11 -8.97 6.39 19.92
C ALA A 11 -7.93 5.27 19.96
N HIS A 12 -6.79 5.45 19.29
CA HIS A 12 -5.63 4.56 19.31
C HIS A 12 -4.39 5.47 19.23
N ALA A 13 -3.33 5.16 19.99
CA ALA A 13 -2.09 5.93 19.93
C ALA A 13 -1.33 5.66 18.63
N PHE A 14 -1.39 6.59 17.67
CA PHE A 14 -0.68 6.49 16.40
C PHE A 14 0.68 7.16 16.47
N LEU A 15 1.71 6.50 15.94
CA LEU A 15 3.01 7.13 15.73
C LEU A 15 2.87 8.22 14.65
N LEU A 16 3.12 9.47 15.03
CA LEU A 16 3.09 10.64 14.16
C LEU A 16 4.46 10.91 13.54
N PHE A 17 5.53 10.79 14.35
CA PHE A 17 6.90 11.09 13.93
C PHE A 17 7.90 10.17 14.63
N SER A 18 9.05 9.95 13.98
CA SER A 18 10.20 9.30 14.61
C SER A 18 11.49 10.05 14.27
N ASP A 19 12.45 9.99 15.18
CA ASP A 19 13.84 10.39 14.97
C ASP A 19 14.74 9.30 15.56
N PRO A 20 15.47 8.50 14.76
CA PRO A 20 15.65 8.62 13.31
C PRO A 20 14.36 8.49 12.50
N ALA A 21 14.29 9.20 11.38
CA ALA A 21 13.13 9.15 10.49
C ALA A 21 12.93 7.74 9.90
N LEU A 22 11.68 7.37 9.65
CA LEU A 22 11.35 6.12 8.95
C LEU A 22 12.01 6.10 7.57
N ASP A 23 12.68 4.99 7.26
CA ASP A 23 13.51 4.82 6.06
C ASP A 23 14.59 5.92 5.89
N GLY A 24 14.93 6.62 6.97
CA GLY A 24 15.97 7.64 7.00
C GLY A 24 17.38 7.05 6.94
N ALA A 25 18.31 7.79 6.36
CA ALA A 25 19.74 7.46 6.38
C ALA A 25 20.49 8.58 7.12
N LEU A 26 21.19 8.20 8.18
CA LEU A 26 22.01 9.08 9.00
C LEU A 26 23.47 8.92 8.58
N SER A 27 24.22 10.03 8.56
CA SER A 27 25.66 9.99 8.30
C SER A 27 26.45 9.51 9.52
N GLU A 28 25.89 9.67 10.72
CA GLU A 28 26.49 9.32 12.01
C GLU A 28 25.49 8.58 12.90
N SER A 29 25.98 7.90 13.94
CA SER A 29 25.12 7.18 14.89
C SER A 29 24.21 8.15 15.65
N PRO A 30 22.90 7.90 15.73
CA PRO A 30 22.02 8.64 16.62
C PRO A 30 22.30 8.28 18.09
N GLU A 31 22.15 9.25 18.99
CA GLU A 31 22.29 9.04 20.45
C GLU A 31 21.00 8.54 21.10
N THR A 32 19.84 8.80 20.46
CA THR A 32 18.51 8.45 20.96
C THR A 32 17.59 8.03 19.81
N VAL A 33 16.55 7.25 20.14
CA VAL A 33 15.37 7.03 19.31
C VAL A 33 14.19 7.74 19.95
N ASN A 34 13.61 8.70 19.25
CA ASN A 34 12.46 9.47 19.68
C ASN A 34 11.23 9.06 18.87
N LEU A 35 10.12 8.77 19.55
CA LEU A 35 8.84 8.38 18.98
C LEU A 35 7.77 9.35 19.46
N VAL A 36 7.05 9.99 18.54
CA VAL A 36 6.00 10.97 18.85
C VAL A 36 4.65 10.38 18.50
N PHE A 37 3.70 10.40 19.44
CA PHE A 37 2.39 9.79 19.30
C PHE A 37 1.26 10.83 19.25
N SER A 38 0.11 10.42 18.71
CA SER A 38 -1.11 11.25 18.60
C SER A 38 -1.81 11.51 19.93
N GLU A 39 -1.46 10.76 20.97
CA GLU A 39 -1.93 10.90 22.36
C GLU A 39 -0.83 10.43 23.33
N ALA A 40 -1.05 10.63 24.63
CA ALA A 40 -0.09 10.23 25.65
C ALA A 40 -0.02 8.69 25.78
N VAL A 41 1.19 8.17 25.99
CA VAL A 41 1.47 6.74 26.11
C VAL A 41 2.24 6.43 27.39
N ASP A 42 1.92 5.32 28.05
CA ASP A 42 2.58 4.95 29.31
C ASP A 42 4.05 4.53 29.08
N ALA A 43 4.97 5.46 29.36
CA ALA A 43 6.40 5.23 29.25
C ALA A 43 6.92 4.09 30.17
N GLY A 44 6.19 3.75 31.24
CA GLY A 44 6.56 2.67 32.17
C GLY A 44 6.27 1.27 31.65
N SER A 45 5.33 1.13 30.71
CA SER A 45 4.99 -0.14 30.03
C SER A 45 5.47 -0.20 28.57
N ALA A 46 5.97 0.91 28.03
CA ALA A 46 6.53 0.99 26.69
C ALA A 46 7.74 0.06 26.48
N SER A 47 7.71 -0.71 25.41
CA SER A 47 8.83 -1.51 24.92
C SER A 47 9.37 -0.90 23.64
N VAL A 48 10.67 -0.61 23.60
CA VAL A 48 11.39 -0.20 22.39
C VAL A 48 12.58 -1.14 22.22
N VAL A 49 12.68 -1.79 21.06
CA VAL A 49 13.73 -2.76 20.73
C VAL A 49 14.44 -2.28 19.48
N LEU A 50 15.77 -2.20 19.57
CA LEU A 50 16.65 -1.89 18.45
C LEU A 50 17.37 -3.17 17.99
N SER A 51 17.43 -3.43 16.68
CA SER A 51 18.18 -4.54 16.09
C SER A 51 18.95 -4.16 14.84
N ASP A 52 20.05 -4.86 14.57
CA ASP A 52 20.82 -4.72 13.33
C ASP A 52 20.21 -5.51 12.15
N SER A 53 20.75 -5.34 10.94
CA SER A 53 20.31 -6.02 9.72
C SER A 53 20.45 -7.56 9.75
N ARG A 54 21.07 -8.14 10.78
CA ARG A 54 21.17 -9.60 11.00
C ARG A 54 20.18 -10.09 12.05
N GLY A 55 19.30 -9.20 12.54
CA GLY A 55 18.33 -9.48 13.60
C GLY A 55 18.97 -9.58 15.00
N GLN A 56 20.22 -9.12 15.16
CA GLN A 56 20.87 -9.08 16.46
C GLN A 56 20.35 -7.87 17.25
N ARG A 57 19.85 -8.10 18.46
CA ARG A 57 19.40 -7.03 19.35
C ARG A 57 20.58 -6.21 19.86
N ILE A 58 20.38 -4.90 19.90
CA ILE A 58 21.31 -3.89 20.40
C ILE A 58 20.75 -3.40 21.72
N ASP A 59 21.61 -3.32 22.75
CA ASP A 59 21.18 -2.89 24.07
C ASP A 59 20.86 -1.39 24.05
N VAL A 60 19.65 -1.05 24.46
CA VAL A 60 19.17 0.32 24.62
C VAL A 60 19.01 0.67 26.09
N GLY A 61 19.15 1.95 26.41
CA GLY A 61 18.98 2.50 27.75
C GLY A 61 17.51 2.64 28.16
N SER A 62 17.27 3.39 29.24
CA SER A 62 15.91 3.65 29.72
C SER A 62 15.10 4.48 28.73
N THR A 63 13.86 4.09 28.49
CA THR A 63 12.86 4.92 27.81
C THR A 63 12.28 5.92 28.79
N VAL A 64 12.23 7.19 28.39
CA VAL A 64 11.64 8.28 29.17
C VAL A 64 10.55 9.00 28.37
N GLY A 65 9.47 9.36 29.05
CA GLY A 65 8.40 10.19 28.48
C GLY A 65 8.73 11.68 28.57
N ALA A 66 8.32 12.45 27.56
CA ALA A 66 8.40 13.90 27.52
C ALA A 66 7.11 14.51 26.96
N GLN A 67 6.90 15.81 27.22
CA GLN A 67 5.75 16.59 26.74
C GLN A 67 4.37 16.00 27.12
N GLY A 68 4.22 15.53 28.36
CA GLY A 68 2.99 14.87 28.80
C GLY A 68 2.84 13.46 28.21
N ASP A 69 3.97 12.77 28.07
CA ASP A 69 4.10 11.38 27.59
C ASP A 69 3.62 11.12 26.16
N THR A 70 3.48 12.17 25.34
CA THR A 70 3.25 12.03 23.88
C THR A 70 4.56 11.79 23.11
N ILE A 71 5.72 11.95 23.75
CA ILE A 71 7.03 11.65 23.19
C ILE A 71 7.71 10.59 24.06
N LEU A 72 8.15 9.49 23.45
CA LEU A 72 9.04 8.52 24.07
C LEU A 72 10.44 8.67 23.52
N SER A 73 11.43 8.84 24.40
CA SER A 73 12.84 8.91 24.04
C SER A 73 13.59 7.73 24.67
N THR A 74 14.24 6.93 23.83
CA THR A 74 15.03 5.77 24.23
C THR A 74 16.50 6.01 23.89
N ALA A 75 17.37 6.01 24.90
CA ALA A 75 18.80 6.20 24.70
C ALA A 75 19.45 4.98 24.02
N ILE A 76 20.36 5.22 23.07
CA ILE A 76 21.18 4.16 22.47
C ILE A 76 22.49 4.09 23.26
N GLY A 77 22.79 2.93 23.84
CA GLY A 77 23.90 2.77 24.80
C GLY A 77 25.29 2.64 24.17
N GLU A 78 25.36 2.50 22.84
CA GLU A 78 26.61 2.31 22.09
C GLU A 78 26.52 2.97 20.70
N ASP A 79 27.67 3.37 20.15
CA ASP A 79 27.73 3.94 18.80
C ASP A 79 27.38 2.87 17.75
N LEU A 80 26.37 3.17 16.93
CA LEU A 80 25.96 2.34 15.82
C LEU A 80 26.96 2.43 14.68
N GLY A 81 27.50 1.28 14.29
CA GLY A 81 28.33 1.15 13.10
C GLY A 81 27.57 1.46 11.80
N SER A 82 28.30 1.43 10.68
CA SER A 82 27.70 1.58 9.36
C SER A 82 26.80 0.38 9.04
N GLY A 83 25.49 0.58 8.84
CA GLY A 83 24.52 -0.52 8.76
C GLY A 83 23.04 -0.09 8.67
N ILE A 84 22.16 -1.07 8.47
CA ILE A 84 20.69 -0.90 8.57
C ILE A 84 20.26 -1.35 9.97
N TYR A 85 19.39 -0.56 10.57
CA TYR A 85 18.87 -0.76 11.92
C TYR A 85 17.35 -0.71 11.91
N GLU A 86 16.73 -1.52 12.75
CA GLU A 86 15.29 -1.66 12.88
C GLU A 86 14.85 -1.35 14.31
N VAL A 87 13.83 -0.51 14.44
CA VAL A 87 13.19 -0.13 15.70
C VAL A 87 11.81 -0.74 15.71
N ALA A 88 11.54 -1.60 16.69
CA ALA A 88 10.21 -2.08 17.01
C ALA A 88 9.73 -1.46 18.32
N TRP A 89 8.47 -1.04 18.38
CA TRP A 89 7.87 -0.47 19.57
C TRP A 89 6.51 -1.12 19.88
N ASP A 90 6.18 -1.16 21.17
CA ASP A 90 4.88 -1.58 21.72
C ASP A 90 4.58 -0.68 22.93
N VAL A 91 3.48 0.07 22.87
CA VAL A 91 3.10 1.09 23.85
C VAL A 91 1.62 0.96 24.19
N THR A 92 1.22 1.39 25.38
CA THR A 92 -0.20 1.45 25.78
C THR A 92 -0.62 2.91 25.91
N GLY A 93 -1.69 3.30 25.21
CA GLY A 93 -2.25 4.65 25.32
C GLY A 93 -3.01 4.86 26.63
N ASP A 94 -3.31 6.12 26.95
CA ASP A 94 -4.11 6.51 28.13
C ASP A 94 -5.52 5.88 28.16
N ASP A 95 -6.02 5.44 27.01
CA ASP A 95 -7.30 4.74 26.85
C ASP A 95 -7.23 3.24 27.22
N GLY A 96 -6.04 2.73 27.53
CA GLY A 96 -5.78 1.35 27.91
C GLY A 96 -5.63 0.36 26.74
N HIS A 97 -5.59 0.85 25.50
CA HIS A 97 -5.33 0.02 24.31
C HIS A 97 -3.85 0.06 23.90
N GLY A 98 -3.35 -1.09 23.47
CA GLY A 98 -1.98 -1.25 22.97
C GLY A 98 -1.85 -0.83 21.51
N SER A 99 -0.71 -0.23 21.17
CA SER A 99 -0.29 0.15 19.83
C SER A 99 1.13 -0.33 19.62
N ALA A 100 1.41 -0.91 18.45
CA ALA A 100 2.72 -1.45 18.13
C ALA A 100 3.08 -1.18 16.66
N GLY A 101 4.36 -1.08 16.37
CA GLY A 101 4.86 -0.83 15.03
C GLY A 101 6.36 -1.06 14.91
N GLU A 102 6.84 -1.04 13.67
CA GLU A 102 8.25 -1.17 13.33
C GLU A 102 8.64 -0.18 12.24
N PHE A 103 9.89 0.28 12.27
CA PHE A 103 10.49 1.01 11.17
C PHE A 103 11.99 0.76 11.13
N ARG A 104 12.63 1.10 10.01
CA ARG A 104 14.08 1.01 9.85
C ARG A 104 14.72 2.35 9.53
N PHE A 105 16.00 2.48 9.82
CA PHE A 105 16.86 3.57 9.41
C PHE A 105 18.25 3.01 9.07
N ALA A 106 19.10 3.76 8.39
CA ALA A 106 20.51 3.39 8.18
C ALA A 106 21.45 4.39 8.86
N VAL A 107 22.63 3.91 9.20
CA VAL A 107 23.77 4.72 9.66
C VAL A 107 24.92 4.48 8.71
N GLY A 108 25.54 5.54 8.19
CA GLY A 108 26.73 5.48 7.33
C GLY A 108 26.59 4.72 6.00
N ILE A 109 25.40 4.21 5.67
CA ILE A 109 25.03 3.60 4.39
C ILE A 109 23.66 4.09 3.94
N ALA A 110 23.35 3.94 2.65
CA ALA A 110 22.02 4.21 2.14
C ALA A 110 21.06 3.03 2.41
N LEU A 111 19.84 3.32 2.83
CA LEU A 111 18.73 2.38 2.69
C LEU A 111 18.32 2.29 1.23
N ALA A 112 18.29 1.07 0.68
CA ALA A 112 17.46 0.83 -0.49
C ALA A 112 16.01 0.90 -0.01
N SER A 113 15.21 1.80 -0.57
CA SER A 113 13.78 1.90 -0.29
C SER A 113 13.09 0.59 -0.68
N GLY A 114 12.88 -0.25 0.33
CA GLY A 114 12.07 -1.46 0.25
C GLY A 114 10.60 -1.12 0.42
N GLY A 115 10.00 -0.44 -0.56
CA GLY A 115 8.81 -1.05 -1.13
C GLY A 115 9.37 -2.16 -2.02
N SER A 116 9.00 -3.42 -1.76
CA SER A 116 9.52 -4.58 -2.49
C SER A 116 9.74 -4.24 -3.96
N GLN A 117 11.01 -4.12 -4.35
CA GLN A 117 11.37 -4.04 -5.76
C GLN A 117 10.92 -5.37 -6.36
N SER A 118 9.79 -5.38 -7.09
CA SER A 118 9.61 -6.39 -8.12
C SER A 118 10.42 -5.94 -9.34
N SER A 119 11.75 -5.90 -9.18
CA SER A 119 12.70 -5.70 -10.26
C SER A 119 12.77 -6.96 -11.11
N GLY A 120 11.68 -7.35 -11.77
CA GLY A 120 11.65 -8.54 -12.64
C GLY A 120 12.30 -9.79 -12.01
N GLU A 121 12.27 -9.92 -10.69
CA GLU A 121 12.78 -11.12 -10.03
C GLU A 121 11.95 -12.31 -10.53
N PRO A 122 12.58 -13.47 -10.74
CA PRO A 122 11.85 -14.69 -11.03
C PRO A 122 10.72 -14.81 -10.02
N THR A 123 9.48 -15.00 -10.49
CA THR A 123 8.32 -15.23 -9.62
C THR A 123 8.73 -16.18 -8.51
N ASP A 124 8.64 -15.74 -7.25
CA ASP A 124 8.97 -16.60 -6.13
C ASP A 124 7.92 -17.70 -6.04
N TRP A 125 8.23 -18.81 -6.69
CA TRP A 125 7.38 -19.99 -6.73
C TRP A 125 7.18 -20.59 -5.34
N SER A 126 8.04 -20.27 -4.37
CA SER A 126 7.88 -20.72 -2.98
C SER A 126 6.70 -20.04 -2.28
N ALA A 127 6.36 -18.81 -2.64
CA ALA A 127 5.16 -18.11 -2.17
C ALA A 127 3.91 -18.44 -3.01
N VAL A 128 4.08 -18.56 -4.34
CA VAL A 128 2.97 -18.79 -5.27
C VAL A 128 2.46 -20.23 -5.20
N LEU A 129 3.34 -21.23 -5.26
CA LEU A 129 2.94 -22.63 -5.38
C LEU A 129 2.08 -23.14 -4.21
N PRO A 130 2.41 -22.85 -2.92
CA PRO A 130 1.58 -23.27 -1.80
C PRO A 130 0.17 -22.68 -1.87
N ARG A 131 0.03 -21.42 -2.29
CA ARG A 131 -1.27 -20.78 -2.45
C ARG A 131 -2.11 -21.43 -3.53
N TRP A 132 -1.50 -21.77 -4.66
CA TRP A 132 -2.16 -22.53 -5.72
C TRP A 132 -2.59 -23.92 -5.25
N LEU A 133 -1.72 -24.63 -4.54
CA LEU A 133 -2.01 -25.94 -3.97
C LEU A 133 -3.13 -25.86 -2.93
N LEU A 134 -3.15 -24.84 -2.08
CA LEU A 134 -4.19 -24.59 -1.09
C LEU A 134 -5.56 -24.39 -1.77
N LEU A 135 -5.65 -23.51 -2.77
CA LEU A 135 -6.91 -23.24 -3.47
C LEU A 135 -7.38 -24.46 -4.28
N ALA A 136 -6.46 -25.20 -4.91
CA ALA A 136 -6.77 -26.45 -5.59
C ALA A 136 -7.24 -27.53 -4.61
N ALA A 137 -6.57 -27.68 -3.47
CA ALA A 137 -6.94 -28.58 -2.39
C ALA A 137 -8.33 -28.24 -1.84
N PHE A 138 -8.62 -26.97 -1.59
CA PHE A 138 -9.94 -26.48 -1.18
C PHE A 138 -11.01 -26.88 -2.20
N ALA A 139 -10.79 -26.59 -3.49
CA ALA A 139 -11.74 -26.92 -4.55
C ALA A 139 -11.99 -28.42 -4.65
N VAL A 140 -10.93 -29.25 -4.65
CA VAL A 140 -11.06 -30.72 -4.71
C VAL A 140 -11.72 -31.27 -3.45
N ALA A 141 -11.43 -30.71 -2.27
CA ALA A 141 -12.03 -31.15 -1.01
C ALA A 141 -13.53 -30.87 -0.96
N LEU A 142 -13.93 -29.61 -1.15
CA LEU A 142 -15.31 -29.17 -1.05
C LEU A 142 -16.15 -29.65 -2.24
N GLY A 143 -15.64 -29.48 -3.46
CA GLY A 143 -16.31 -29.95 -4.67
C GLY A 143 -16.36 -31.47 -4.77
N GLY A 144 -15.39 -32.20 -4.20
CA GLY A 144 -15.45 -33.66 -4.07
C GLY A 144 -16.60 -34.14 -3.19
N LEU A 145 -16.91 -33.42 -2.10
CA LEU A 145 -18.06 -33.71 -1.24
C LEU A 145 -19.37 -33.45 -1.99
N ALA A 146 -19.48 -32.29 -2.65
CA ALA A 146 -20.66 -31.96 -3.46
C ALA A 146 -20.87 -32.97 -4.61
N GLY A 147 -19.80 -33.32 -5.34
CA GLY A 147 -19.82 -34.31 -6.41
C GLY A 147 -20.27 -35.69 -5.92
N HIS A 148 -19.77 -36.13 -4.77
CA HIS A 148 -20.20 -37.38 -4.16
C HIS A 148 -21.71 -37.39 -3.88
N GLN A 149 -22.26 -36.29 -3.35
CA GLN A 149 -23.70 -36.16 -3.10
C GLN A 149 -24.54 -36.21 -4.39
N ILE A 150 -24.04 -35.67 -5.50
CA ILE A 150 -24.70 -35.79 -6.82
C ILE A 150 -24.71 -37.25 -7.30
N GLY A 151 -23.65 -38.01 -7.02
CA GLY A 151 -23.53 -39.42 -7.43
C GLY A 151 -24.37 -40.39 -6.60
N VAL A 152 -24.69 -40.07 -5.35
CA VAL A 152 -25.43 -40.95 -4.43
C VAL A 152 -26.82 -41.37 -4.98
N PRO A 153 -27.70 -40.45 -5.42
CA PRO A 153 -29.00 -40.83 -5.98
C PRO A 153 -28.93 -41.68 -7.25
N ILE A 154 -27.85 -41.55 -8.03
CA ILE A 154 -27.65 -42.30 -9.27
C ILE A 154 -27.21 -43.73 -8.93
N ARG A 155 -26.26 -43.88 -8.00
CA ARG A 155 -25.85 -45.19 -7.48
C ARG A 155 -26.97 -45.94 -6.77
N ARG A 156 -27.89 -45.23 -6.10
CA ARG A 156 -29.10 -45.87 -5.53
C ARG A 156 -30.03 -46.46 -6.58
N ARG A 157 -30.05 -45.89 -7.80
CA ARG A 157 -30.85 -46.40 -8.93
C ARG A 157 -30.10 -47.45 -9.76
N HIS A 158 -28.77 -47.42 -9.72
CA HIS A 158 -27.88 -48.38 -10.36
C HIS A 158 -26.93 -48.98 -9.31
N PRO A 159 -27.41 -49.94 -8.50
CA PRO A 159 -26.65 -50.49 -7.37
C PRO A 159 -25.36 -51.21 -7.79
N ASP A 160 -25.27 -51.67 -9.03
CA ASP A 160 -24.07 -52.32 -9.60
C ASP A 160 -22.91 -51.34 -9.86
N LEU A 161 -23.13 -50.03 -9.74
CA LEU A 161 -22.09 -49.03 -9.99
C LEU A 161 -21.03 -49.06 -8.88
N PRO A 162 -19.74 -49.15 -9.23
CA PRO A 162 -18.66 -49.09 -8.25
C PRO A 162 -18.64 -47.74 -7.54
N SER A 163 -18.29 -47.75 -6.26
CA SER A 163 -18.10 -46.54 -5.47
C SER A 163 -16.84 -45.80 -5.94
N ILE A 164 -16.95 -44.48 -6.13
CA ILE A 164 -15.81 -43.64 -6.50
C ILE A 164 -15.24 -43.03 -5.21
N PRO A 165 -14.01 -43.36 -4.81
CA PRO A 165 -13.39 -42.76 -3.65
C PRO A 165 -13.23 -41.26 -3.87
N SER A 166 -13.77 -40.48 -2.93
CA SER A 166 -13.58 -39.03 -2.93
C SER A 166 -12.13 -38.71 -2.60
N TRP A 167 -11.52 -37.81 -3.36
CA TRP A 167 -10.19 -37.28 -3.03
C TRP A 167 -10.24 -36.22 -1.92
N SER A 168 -11.41 -35.97 -1.30
CA SER A 168 -11.55 -34.90 -0.30
C SER A 168 -10.64 -35.06 0.91
N GLN A 169 -10.42 -36.28 1.40
CA GLN A 169 -9.51 -36.53 2.53
C GLN A 169 -8.06 -36.19 2.17
N PHE A 170 -7.60 -36.66 1.01
CA PHE A 170 -6.26 -36.39 0.51
C PHE A 170 -6.08 -34.90 0.23
N ALA A 171 -7.06 -34.26 -0.42
CA ALA A 171 -7.03 -32.83 -0.68
C ALA A 171 -7.01 -32.01 0.60
N ALA A 172 -7.76 -32.37 1.64
CA ALA A 172 -7.69 -31.70 2.94
C ALA A 172 -6.29 -31.78 3.59
N LEU A 173 -5.59 -32.91 3.44
CA LEU A 173 -4.20 -33.04 3.89
C LEU A 173 -3.23 -32.17 3.08
N VAL A 174 -3.39 -32.15 1.75
CA VAL A 174 -2.58 -31.28 0.88
C VAL A 174 -2.79 -29.82 1.27
N GLY A 175 -4.05 -29.39 1.45
CA GLY A 175 -4.39 -28.05 1.89
C GLY A 175 -3.77 -27.70 3.25
N LEU A 176 -3.87 -28.61 4.23
CA LEU A 176 -3.22 -28.43 5.53
C LEU A 176 -1.70 -28.29 5.39
N GLY A 177 -1.05 -29.14 4.59
CA GLY A 177 0.39 -29.05 4.34
C GLY A 177 0.79 -27.74 3.68
N SER A 178 0.01 -27.25 2.72
CA SER A 178 0.23 -25.96 2.06
C SER A 178 0.10 -24.79 3.05
N VAL A 179 -0.93 -24.78 3.90
CA VAL A 179 -1.12 -23.74 4.92
C VAL A 179 0.01 -23.76 5.94
N LEU A 180 0.40 -24.94 6.44
CA LEU A 180 1.51 -25.05 7.40
C LEU A 180 2.82 -24.55 6.80
N PHE A 181 3.08 -24.87 5.52
CA PHE A 181 4.26 -24.34 4.83
C PHE A 181 4.23 -22.81 4.73
N SER A 182 3.11 -22.24 4.28
CA SER A 182 2.93 -20.78 4.22
C SER A 182 3.00 -20.12 5.60
N GLY A 183 2.49 -20.78 6.64
CA GLY A 183 2.54 -20.31 8.02
C GLY A 183 3.95 -20.31 8.62
N VAL A 184 4.77 -21.31 8.29
CA VAL A 184 6.19 -21.33 8.68
C VAL A 184 6.97 -20.23 7.95
N ALA A 185 6.69 -20.01 6.66
CA ALA A 185 7.29 -18.91 5.92
C ALA A 185 6.94 -17.54 6.54
N LEU A 186 5.65 -17.31 6.82
CA LEU A 186 5.18 -16.09 7.46
C LEU A 186 5.73 -15.92 8.88
N ALA A 187 5.81 -16.99 9.68
CA ALA A 187 6.39 -16.91 11.02
C ALA A 187 7.88 -16.57 11.01
N ARG A 188 8.63 -16.96 9.97
CA ARG A 188 10.04 -16.56 9.81
C ARG A 188 10.16 -15.09 9.46
N GLU A 189 9.26 -14.60 8.62
CA GLU A 189 9.18 -13.18 8.23
C GLU A 189 8.83 -12.31 9.43
N LEU A 190 7.86 -12.72 10.25
CA LEU A 190 7.42 -11.99 11.44
C LEU A 190 8.30 -12.24 12.69
N GLY A 191 9.49 -12.82 12.54
CA GLY A 191 10.42 -13.03 13.67
C GLY A 191 10.03 -14.10 14.71
N GLY A 192 8.94 -14.85 14.50
CA GLY A 192 8.57 -15.99 15.35
C GLY A 192 7.11 -16.46 15.19
N PHE A 193 6.82 -17.67 15.68
CA PHE A 193 5.46 -18.23 15.63
C PHE A 193 4.45 -17.47 16.50
N GLN A 194 4.91 -16.76 17.53
CA GLN A 194 4.04 -15.96 18.41
C GLN A 194 3.43 -14.77 17.66
N ALA A 195 4.15 -14.21 16.68
CA ALA A 195 3.67 -13.11 15.84
C ALA A 195 2.55 -13.53 14.88
N LEU A 196 2.28 -14.83 14.71
CA LEU A 196 1.07 -15.27 13.98
C LEU A 196 -0.24 -14.93 14.71
N PHE A 197 -0.16 -14.59 16.01
CA PHE A 197 -1.34 -14.22 16.80
C PHE A 197 -1.53 -12.71 16.93
N SER A 198 -0.59 -11.89 16.46
CA SER A 198 -0.62 -10.44 16.62
C SER A 198 -1.32 -9.68 15.49
N GLY A 199 -1.49 -10.29 14.31
CA GLY A 199 -1.98 -9.57 13.14
C GLY A 199 -2.90 -10.34 12.19
N PRO A 200 -3.63 -9.64 11.29
CA PRO A 200 -4.53 -10.23 10.30
C PRO A 200 -3.90 -11.33 9.40
N PRO A 201 -2.64 -11.22 8.93
CA PRO A 201 -2.01 -12.27 8.12
C PRO A 201 -1.89 -13.60 8.84
N GLY A 202 -1.58 -13.56 10.15
CA GLY A 202 -1.47 -14.75 10.99
C GLY A 202 -2.83 -15.38 11.29
N TRP A 203 -3.87 -14.57 11.55
CA TRP A 203 -5.23 -15.07 11.77
C TRP A 203 -5.81 -15.79 10.54
N ARG A 204 -5.46 -15.36 9.32
CA ARG A 204 -5.79 -16.08 8.08
C ARG A 204 -5.21 -17.49 8.09
N VAL A 205 -3.89 -17.63 8.31
CA VAL A 205 -3.19 -18.92 8.31
C VAL A 205 -3.77 -19.85 9.37
N ILE A 206 -4.07 -19.32 10.57
CA ILE A 206 -4.69 -20.08 11.65
C ILE A 206 -6.08 -20.57 11.24
N GLY A 207 -6.92 -19.69 10.66
CA GLY A 207 -8.27 -20.03 10.21
C GLY A 207 -8.29 -21.08 9.11
N GLU A 208 -7.44 -20.94 8.09
CA GLU A 208 -7.28 -21.90 7.00
C GLU A 208 -6.77 -23.26 7.52
N GLY A 209 -5.77 -23.23 8.40
CA GLY A 209 -5.16 -24.43 8.99
C GLY A 209 -6.16 -25.21 9.84
N ALA A 210 -6.90 -24.50 10.70
CA ALA A 210 -7.98 -25.08 11.48
C ALA A 210 -9.08 -25.67 10.57
N GLY A 211 -9.48 -24.96 9.52
CA GLY A 211 -10.46 -25.42 8.54
C GLY A 211 -10.06 -26.75 7.88
N PHE A 212 -8.84 -26.84 7.36
CA PHE A 212 -8.35 -28.08 6.73
C PHE A 212 -8.13 -29.22 7.72
N ALA A 213 -7.58 -28.95 8.91
CA ALA A 213 -7.37 -29.96 9.94
C ALA A 213 -8.71 -30.57 10.42
N MET A 214 -9.69 -29.73 10.71
CA MET A 214 -11.05 -30.16 11.09
C MET A 214 -11.74 -30.92 9.94
N ALA A 215 -11.59 -30.46 8.70
CA ALA A 215 -12.13 -31.14 7.54
C ALA A 215 -11.55 -32.55 7.40
N TRP A 216 -10.21 -32.69 7.50
CA TRP A 216 -9.56 -33.99 7.45
C TRP A 216 -10.03 -34.92 8.55
N TYR A 217 -10.08 -34.43 9.80
CA TYR A 217 -10.53 -35.20 10.96
C TYR A 217 -11.96 -35.72 10.77
N TRP A 218 -12.91 -34.84 10.43
CA TRP A 218 -14.31 -35.25 10.25
C TRP A 218 -14.54 -36.13 9.04
N LEU A 219 -13.78 -35.95 7.95
CA LEU A 219 -13.83 -36.88 6.82
C LEU A 219 -13.33 -38.26 7.21
N ARG A 220 -12.31 -38.36 8.07
CA ARG A 220 -11.79 -39.64 8.59
C ARG A 220 -12.79 -40.33 9.51
N SER A 221 -13.56 -39.55 10.28
CA SER A 221 -14.67 -40.04 11.11
C SER A 221 -15.98 -40.29 10.35
N GLY A 222 -16.03 -40.03 9.04
CA GLY A 222 -17.23 -40.24 8.21
C GLY A 222 -18.29 -39.13 8.26
N HIS A 223 -18.04 -38.01 8.94
CA HIS A 223 -18.97 -36.88 9.10
C HIS A 223 -18.86 -35.85 7.97
N GLN A 224 -19.37 -36.18 6.77
CA GLN A 224 -19.24 -35.34 5.57
C GLN A 224 -19.79 -33.91 5.70
N LEU A 225 -20.92 -33.72 6.40
CA LEU A 225 -21.51 -32.39 6.58
C LEU A 225 -20.63 -31.47 7.45
N ARG A 226 -20.08 -32.01 8.54
CA ARG A 226 -19.18 -31.25 9.43
C ARG A 226 -17.90 -30.87 8.70
N ALA A 227 -17.36 -31.79 7.90
CA ALA A 227 -16.22 -31.50 7.04
C ALA A 227 -16.50 -30.36 6.04
N GLY A 228 -17.71 -30.33 5.45
CA GLY A 228 -18.15 -29.21 4.61
C GLY A 228 -18.13 -27.87 5.35
N CYS A 229 -18.67 -27.82 6.58
CA CYS A 229 -18.65 -26.61 7.41
C CYS A 229 -17.21 -26.18 7.77
N ALA A 230 -16.32 -27.13 8.05
CA ALA A 230 -14.90 -26.83 8.28
C ALA A 230 -14.22 -26.20 7.05
N LEU A 231 -14.56 -26.65 5.84
CA LEU A 231 -14.02 -26.05 4.62
C LEU A 231 -14.57 -24.63 4.39
N VAL A 232 -15.81 -24.34 4.79
CA VAL A 232 -16.34 -22.96 4.75
C VAL A 232 -15.47 -22.00 5.55
N LEU A 233 -14.91 -22.44 6.69
CA LEU A 233 -13.97 -21.61 7.48
C LEU A 233 -12.74 -21.18 6.67
N VAL A 234 -12.23 -22.02 5.77
CA VAL A 234 -11.10 -21.68 4.89
C VAL A 234 -11.46 -20.51 3.98
N ALA A 235 -12.64 -20.55 3.36
CA ALA A 235 -13.09 -19.47 2.48
C ALA A 235 -13.39 -18.17 3.24
N VAL A 236 -13.86 -18.28 4.48
CA VAL A 236 -14.09 -17.14 5.38
C VAL A 236 -12.77 -16.50 5.81
N ALA A 237 -11.76 -17.30 6.16
CA ALA A 237 -10.42 -16.82 6.50
C ALA A 237 -9.76 -16.08 5.32
N GLU A 238 -9.92 -16.62 4.11
CA GLU A 238 -9.44 -15.97 2.88
C GLU A 238 -10.18 -14.65 2.59
N GLY A 239 -11.51 -14.64 2.79
CA GLY A 239 -12.32 -13.44 2.66
C GLY A 239 -11.93 -12.34 3.66
N TYR A 240 -11.64 -12.71 4.91
CA TYR A 240 -11.21 -11.81 5.96
C TYR A 240 -9.91 -11.10 5.57
N ALA A 241 -8.90 -11.86 5.12
CA ALA A 241 -7.62 -11.30 4.74
C ALA A 241 -7.65 -10.44 3.48
N SER A 242 -8.58 -10.71 2.55
CA SER A 242 -8.63 -10.00 1.28
C SER A 242 -9.28 -8.60 1.38
N HIS A 243 -10.01 -8.31 2.47
CA HIS A 243 -10.82 -7.09 2.61
C HIS A 243 -10.81 -6.55 4.05
N SER A 244 -9.80 -6.87 4.87
CA SER A 244 -9.65 -6.34 6.23
C SER A 244 -9.46 -4.82 6.26
N ASP A 245 -9.00 -4.24 5.14
CA ASP A 245 -8.48 -2.87 5.09
C ASP A 245 -9.41 -1.90 4.32
N LEU A 246 -10.67 -2.28 4.07
CA LEU A 246 -11.66 -1.47 3.32
C LEU A 246 -12.78 -0.91 4.22
N GLU A 247 -13.41 0.20 3.79
CA GLU A 247 -14.48 0.92 4.51
C GLU A 247 -15.74 0.07 4.84
N LEU A 248 -15.99 -1.01 4.09
CA LEU A 248 -17.07 -1.99 4.34
C LEU A 248 -16.51 -3.43 4.43
N PRO A 249 -15.68 -3.72 5.45
CA PRO A 249 -14.84 -4.92 5.47
C PRO A 249 -15.66 -6.21 5.49
N GLY A 250 -16.84 -6.18 6.13
CA GLY A 250 -17.75 -7.32 6.22
C GLY A 250 -18.35 -7.76 4.88
N LEU A 251 -18.67 -6.82 3.98
CA LEU A 251 -19.35 -7.15 2.72
C LEU A 251 -18.38 -7.79 1.71
N GLY A 252 -17.17 -7.24 1.58
CA GLY A 252 -16.10 -7.78 0.72
C GLY A 252 -15.66 -9.18 1.16
N MET A 253 -15.51 -9.37 2.47
CA MET A 253 -15.22 -10.68 3.08
C MET A 253 -16.29 -11.71 2.74
N VAL A 254 -17.58 -11.37 2.93
CA VAL A 254 -18.69 -12.29 2.64
C VAL A 254 -18.78 -12.61 1.15
N LEU A 255 -18.64 -11.60 0.28
CA LEU A 255 -18.68 -11.81 -1.18
C LEU A 255 -17.53 -12.72 -1.65
N THR A 256 -16.33 -12.52 -1.13
CA THR A 256 -15.14 -13.33 -1.44
C THR A 256 -15.32 -14.77 -0.97
N ALA A 257 -15.78 -14.96 0.26
CA ALA A 257 -16.05 -16.29 0.81
C ALA A 257 -17.10 -17.04 -0.02
N ILE A 258 -18.22 -16.38 -0.37
CA ILE A 258 -19.25 -16.97 -1.24
C ILE A 258 -18.66 -17.30 -2.61
N HIS A 259 -17.90 -16.38 -3.22
CA HIS A 259 -17.31 -16.59 -4.54
C HIS A 259 -16.40 -17.83 -4.55
N LEU A 260 -15.51 -17.96 -3.56
CA LEU A 260 -14.60 -19.09 -3.43
C LEU A 260 -15.34 -20.41 -3.18
N ILE A 261 -16.32 -20.44 -2.26
CA ILE A 261 -17.14 -21.63 -1.99
C ILE A 261 -17.81 -22.13 -3.27
N VAL A 262 -18.44 -21.23 -4.01
CA VAL A 262 -19.21 -21.57 -5.21
C VAL A 262 -18.27 -22.01 -6.34
N ALA A 263 -17.14 -21.34 -6.54
CA ALA A 263 -16.12 -21.72 -7.51
C ALA A 263 -15.48 -23.07 -7.16
N GLY A 264 -15.16 -23.31 -5.88
CA GLY A 264 -14.60 -24.55 -5.38
C GLY A 264 -15.53 -25.74 -5.59
N ILE A 265 -16.83 -25.58 -5.28
CA ILE A 265 -17.85 -26.58 -5.57
C ILE A 265 -17.92 -26.84 -7.08
N TRP A 266 -17.94 -25.79 -7.90
CA TRP A 266 -18.08 -25.89 -9.35
C TRP A 266 -16.93 -26.70 -9.98
N ILE A 267 -15.68 -26.37 -9.64
CA ILE A 267 -14.47 -27.01 -10.17
C ILE A 267 -14.30 -28.42 -9.61
N GLY A 268 -14.37 -28.61 -8.29
CA GLY A 268 -14.12 -29.92 -7.68
C GLY A 268 -15.21 -30.94 -7.99
N ALA A 269 -16.47 -30.52 -8.09
CA ALA A 269 -17.56 -31.43 -8.48
C ALA A 269 -17.42 -31.87 -9.95
N LEU A 270 -16.89 -31.01 -10.85
CA LEU A 270 -16.57 -31.40 -12.22
C LEU A 270 -15.53 -32.53 -12.23
N LEU A 271 -14.44 -32.38 -11.46
CA LEU A 271 -13.39 -33.39 -11.37
C LEU A 271 -13.95 -34.74 -10.89
N TYR A 272 -14.81 -34.71 -9.86
CA TYR A 272 -15.50 -35.91 -9.39
C TYR A 272 -16.38 -36.53 -10.49
N VAL A 273 -17.20 -35.72 -11.15
CA VAL A 273 -18.14 -36.16 -12.20
C VAL A 273 -17.42 -36.76 -13.40
N VAL A 274 -16.30 -36.17 -13.83
CA VAL A 274 -15.47 -36.71 -14.93
C VAL A 274 -14.91 -38.07 -14.54
N ARG A 275 -14.33 -38.19 -13.33
CA ARG A 275 -13.80 -39.47 -12.83
C ARG A 275 -14.90 -40.54 -12.74
N ALA A 276 -16.06 -40.19 -12.19
CA ALA A 276 -17.19 -41.10 -12.09
C ALA A 276 -17.74 -41.48 -13.47
N ALA A 277 -17.85 -40.54 -14.41
CA ALA A 277 -18.30 -40.81 -15.77
C ALA A 277 -17.35 -41.73 -16.55
N ILE A 278 -16.03 -41.63 -16.32
CA ILE A 278 -15.03 -42.53 -16.90
C ILE A 278 -15.19 -43.95 -16.34
N VAL A 279 -15.35 -44.09 -15.03
CA VAL A 279 -15.49 -45.40 -14.38
C VAL A 279 -16.84 -46.05 -14.73
N TRP A 280 -17.92 -45.26 -14.78
CA TRP A 280 -19.27 -45.73 -15.08
C TRP A 280 -19.56 -45.82 -16.60
N ARG A 281 -18.55 -45.68 -17.46
CA ARG A 281 -18.71 -45.60 -18.93
C ARG A 281 -19.41 -46.80 -19.57
N GLU A 282 -19.35 -47.96 -18.92
CA GLU A 282 -19.90 -49.22 -19.43
C GLU A 282 -21.39 -49.38 -19.06
N THR A 283 -21.89 -48.60 -18.11
CA THR A 283 -23.30 -48.62 -17.71
C THR A 283 -24.10 -47.66 -18.58
N LEU A 284 -25.01 -48.20 -19.39
CA LEU A 284 -25.88 -47.43 -20.26
C LEU A 284 -26.68 -46.38 -19.46
N GLY A 285 -26.55 -45.11 -19.83
CA GLY A 285 -27.33 -44.00 -19.27
C GLY A 285 -26.75 -43.34 -18.02
N ALA A 286 -26.08 -44.07 -17.12
CA ALA A 286 -25.59 -43.53 -15.86
C ALA A 286 -24.61 -42.33 -16.00
N PRO A 287 -23.61 -42.34 -16.91
CA PRO A 287 -22.74 -41.19 -17.13
C PRO A 287 -23.48 -39.95 -17.66
N ARG A 288 -24.48 -40.16 -18.54
CA ARG A 288 -25.29 -39.06 -19.11
C ARG A 288 -26.14 -38.42 -18.04
N GLU A 289 -26.74 -39.23 -17.17
CA GLU A 289 -27.54 -38.73 -16.07
C GLU A 289 -26.70 -37.93 -15.06
N LEU A 290 -25.52 -38.44 -14.70
CA LEU A 290 -24.59 -37.75 -13.83
C LEU A 290 -24.16 -36.39 -14.41
N MET A 291 -23.81 -36.37 -15.69
CA MET A 291 -23.44 -35.15 -16.40
C MET A 291 -24.60 -34.15 -16.46
N ALA A 292 -25.83 -34.62 -16.67
CA ALA A 292 -27.02 -33.76 -16.68
C ALA A 292 -27.38 -33.19 -15.29
N ALA A 293 -27.16 -33.97 -14.23
CA ALA A 293 -27.32 -33.49 -12.85
C ALA A 293 -26.28 -32.41 -12.53
N TYR A 294 -25.00 -32.65 -12.86
CA TYR A 294 -23.94 -31.67 -12.68
C TYR A 294 -24.18 -30.42 -13.52
N ALA A 295 -24.55 -30.53 -14.80
CA ALA A 295 -24.78 -29.37 -15.67
C ALA A 295 -25.87 -28.42 -15.14
N ARG A 296 -26.92 -28.94 -14.50
CA ARG A 296 -27.96 -28.13 -13.84
C ARG A 296 -27.43 -27.38 -12.62
N LEU A 297 -26.59 -28.02 -11.82
CA LEU A 297 -25.93 -27.39 -10.68
C LEU A 297 -24.90 -26.34 -11.14
N ALA A 298 -24.04 -26.72 -12.08
CA ALA A 298 -22.99 -25.88 -12.65
C ALA A 298 -23.54 -24.58 -13.23
N ALA A 299 -24.71 -24.60 -13.87
CA ALA A 299 -25.36 -23.39 -14.36
C ALA A 299 -25.73 -22.41 -13.24
N LYS A 300 -26.24 -22.90 -12.09
CA LYS A 300 -26.57 -22.07 -10.93
C LYS A 300 -25.31 -21.52 -10.25
N LEU A 301 -24.30 -22.38 -10.06
CA LEU A 301 -23.02 -22.00 -9.46
C LEU A 301 -22.33 -20.94 -10.34
N PHE A 302 -22.28 -21.14 -11.65
CA PHE A 302 -21.70 -20.19 -12.59
C PHE A 302 -22.38 -18.82 -12.52
N ALA A 303 -23.72 -18.77 -12.51
CA ALA A 303 -24.45 -17.51 -12.37
C ALA A 303 -24.09 -16.77 -11.08
N LEU A 304 -23.92 -17.51 -9.97
CA LEU A 304 -23.56 -16.93 -8.68
C LEU A 304 -22.09 -16.48 -8.61
N VAL A 305 -21.16 -17.20 -9.26
CA VAL A 305 -19.75 -16.76 -9.43
C VAL A 305 -19.69 -15.47 -10.21
N VAL A 306 -20.42 -15.36 -11.32
CA VAL A 306 -20.48 -14.14 -12.13
C VAL A 306 -21.06 -13.00 -11.30
N ALA A 307 -22.19 -13.21 -10.60
CA ALA A 307 -22.82 -12.18 -9.79
C ALA A 307 -21.91 -11.65 -8.66
N THR A 308 -21.27 -12.55 -7.89
CA THR A 308 -20.36 -12.14 -6.82
C THR A 308 -19.09 -11.50 -7.37
N GLY A 309 -18.55 -12.00 -8.48
CA GLY A 309 -17.40 -11.39 -9.16
C GLY A 309 -17.69 -9.97 -9.67
N THR A 310 -18.86 -9.75 -10.28
CA THR A 310 -19.31 -8.43 -10.71
C THR A 310 -19.57 -7.51 -9.53
N ALA A 311 -20.20 -8.00 -8.46
CA ALA A 311 -20.43 -7.20 -7.26
C ALA A 311 -19.10 -6.72 -6.65
N MET A 312 -18.13 -7.63 -6.47
CA MET A 312 -16.79 -7.25 -5.99
C MET A 312 -16.12 -6.24 -6.92
N ALA A 313 -16.17 -6.45 -8.25
CA ALA A 313 -15.61 -5.51 -9.21
C ALA A 313 -16.22 -4.10 -9.13
N LEU A 314 -17.54 -3.99 -8.94
CA LEU A 314 -18.23 -2.70 -8.83
C LEU A 314 -17.97 -2.00 -7.49
N LEU A 315 -17.69 -2.76 -6.44
CA LEU A 315 -17.40 -2.22 -5.11
C LEU A 315 -15.94 -1.77 -4.96
N LEU A 316 -15.01 -2.46 -5.61
CA LEU A 316 -13.57 -2.20 -5.43
C LEU A 316 -12.97 -1.28 -6.51
N VAL A 317 -13.64 -1.08 -7.66
CA VAL A 317 -13.04 -0.41 -8.81
C VAL A 317 -13.84 0.82 -9.23
N PRO A 318 -13.27 2.03 -9.09
CA PRO A 318 -13.86 3.23 -9.67
C PRO A 318 -14.07 3.05 -11.18
N ILE A 319 -15.21 3.51 -11.72
CA ILE A 319 -15.52 3.35 -13.14
C ILE A 319 -14.45 4.02 -14.02
N SER A 320 -13.88 5.12 -13.56
CA SER A 320 -12.76 5.83 -14.21
C SER A 320 -11.49 4.96 -14.29
N ALA A 321 -11.23 4.14 -13.27
CA ALA A 321 -10.06 3.25 -13.21
C ALA A 321 -10.16 2.07 -14.18
N LEU A 322 -11.35 1.72 -14.67
CA LEU A 322 -11.55 0.56 -15.56
C LEU A 322 -10.80 0.69 -16.89
N THR A 323 -10.67 1.90 -17.44
CA THR A 323 -10.00 2.12 -18.73
C THR A 323 -8.61 2.71 -18.60
N THR A 324 -8.31 3.39 -17.49
CA THR A 324 -7.04 4.10 -17.27
C THR A 324 -6.00 3.22 -16.59
N THR A 325 -6.41 2.29 -15.72
CA THR A 325 -5.48 1.42 -14.97
C THR A 325 -5.27 0.07 -15.66
N THR A 326 -4.08 -0.51 -15.51
CA THR A 326 -3.78 -1.86 -16.01
C THR A 326 -4.67 -2.91 -15.34
N TYR A 327 -4.98 -2.74 -14.05
CA TYR A 327 -5.92 -3.58 -13.32
C TYR A 327 -7.32 -3.54 -13.96
N GLY A 328 -7.85 -2.34 -14.20
CA GLY A 328 -9.13 -2.13 -14.87
C GLY A 328 -9.21 -2.75 -16.26
N ARG A 329 -8.15 -2.57 -17.07
CA ARG A 329 -8.06 -3.17 -18.41
C ARG A 329 -8.04 -4.69 -18.34
N THR A 330 -7.30 -5.28 -17.40
CA THR A 330 -7.25 -6.74 -17.18
C THR A 330 -8.61 -7.28 -16.76
N LEU A 331 -9.33 -6.57 -15.90
CA LEU A 331 -10.69 -6.89 -15.49
C LEU A 331 -11.68 -6.83 -16.68
N LEU A 332 -11.57 -5.84 -17.56
CA LEU A 332 -12.38 -5.75 -18.79
C LEU A 332 -12.10 -6.92 -19.74
N PHE A 333 -10.84 -7.30 -19.95
CA PHE A 333 -10.49 -8.50 -20.72
C PHE A 333 -11.11 -9.76 -20.10
N LYS A 334 -11.05 -9.90 -18.77
CA LYS A 334 -11.66 -11.02 -18.04
C LYS A 334 -13.18 -11.06 -18.25
N LEU A 335 -13.85 -9.91 -18.14
CA LEU A 335 -15.30 -9.82 -18.34
C LEU A 335 -15.68 -10.17 -19.79
N GLY A 336 -14.95 -9.62 -20.78
CA GLY A 336 -15.17 -9.92 -22.20
C GLY A 336 -14.98 -11.41 -22.51
N PHE A 337 -13.98 -12.04 -21.90
CA PHE A 337 -13.75 -13.48 -22.03
C PHE A 337 -14.90 -14.31 -21.46
N VAL A 338 -15.38 -13.97 -20.25
CA VAL A 338 -16.54 -14.64 -19.65
C VAL A 338 -17.78 -14.52 -20.56
N VAL A 339 -18.04 -13.33 -21.12
CA VAL A 339 -19.16 -13.11 -22.06
C VAL A 339 -19.01 -14.01 -23.30
N LEU A 340 -17.82 -14.07 -23.91
CA LEU A 340 -17.56 -14.91 -25.07
C LEU A 340 -17.87 -16.39 -24.78
N VAL A 341 -17.43 -16.90 -23.63
CA VAL A 341 -17.66 -18.29 -23.21
C VAL A 341 -19.15 -18.59 -23.03
N VAL A 342 -19.89 -17.66 -22.40
CA VAL A 342 -21.34 -17.78 -22.22
C VAL A 342 -22.05 -17.83 -23.57
N VAL A 343 -21.69 -16.94 -24.50
CA VAL A 343 -22.26 -16.93 -25.86
C VAL A 343 -22.00 -18.24 -26.58
N LEU A 344 -20.75 -18.73 -26.57
CA LEU A 344 -20.40 -20.02 -27.19
C LEU A 344 -21.19 -21.18 -26.58
N ALA A 345 -21.34 -21.21 -25.25
CA ALA A 345 -22.11 -22.24 -24.55
C ALA A 345 -23.62 -22.20 -24.88
N LEU A 346 -24.20 -21.00 -25.05
CA LEU A 346 -25.61 -20.84 -25.43
C LEU A 346 -25.85 -21.25 -26.89
N VAL A 347 -24.95 -20.84 -27.80
CA VAL A 347 -25.00 -21.21 -29.23
C VAL A 347 -24.83 -22.72 -29.39
N GLY A 348 -23.89 -23.35 -28.68
CA GLY A 348 -23.71 -24.80 -28.67
C GLY A 348 -24.98 -25.54 -28.23
N ARG A 349 -25.59 -25.13 -27.11
CA ARG A 349 -26.84 -25.73 -26.61
C ARG A 349 -28.00 -25.54 -27.59
N TRP A 350 -28.10 -24.38 -28.23
CA TRP A 350 -29.14 -24.10 -29.21
C TRP A 350 -28.98 -24.93 -30.48
N ALA A 351 -27.74 -25.08 -30.99
CA ALA A 351 -27.43 -25.89 -32.15
C ALA A 351 -27.72 -27.38 -31.91
N LEU A 352 -27.41 -27.90 -30.72
CA LEU A 352 -27.72 -29.26 -30.29
C LEU A 352 -29.22 -29.51 -30.18
N ARG A 353 -30.01 -28.55 -29.68
CA ARG A 353 -31.47 -28.64 -29.64
C ARG A 353 -32.10 -28.68 -31.03
N ARG A 354 -31.49 -28.05 -32.04
CA ARG A 354 -32.00 -28.02 -33.42
C ARG A 354 -31.61 -29.24 -34.25
N ARG A 355 -30.50 -29.91 -33.94
CA ARG A 355 -30.03 -31.09 -34.68
C ARG A 355 -30.48 -32.38 -33.98
N ALA A 356 -31.52 -33.02 -34.50
CA ALA A 356 -31.93 -34.39 -34.14
C ALA A 356 -30.96 -35.48 -34.66
N ARG A 357 -29.65 -35.17 -34.79
CA ARG A 357 -28.63 -36.08 -35.32
C ARG A 357 -27.61 -36.43 -34.23
N PRO A 358 -27.12 -37.68 -34.17
CA PRO A 358 -26.13 -38.09 -33.19
C PRO A 358 -24.89 -37.21 -33.32
N VAL A 359 -24.49 -36.59 -32.22
CA VAL A 359 -23.35 -35.67 -32.15
C VAL A 359 -22.08 -36.46 -32.47
N SER A 360 -21.34 -36.01 -33.49
CA SER A 360 -20.05 -36.62 -33.87
C SER A 360 -19.09 -36.62 -32.68
N LYS A 361 -18.37 -37.73 -32.47
CA LYS A 361 -17.31 -37.84 -31.45
C LYS A 361 -16.27 -36.72 -31.58
N TRP A 362 -16.03 -36.23 -32.80
CA TRP A 362 -15.16 -35.10 -33.07
C TRP A 362 -15.74 -33.77 -32.58
N ALA A 363 -17.03 -33.52 -32.79
CA ALA A 363 -17.71 -32.31 -32.32
C ALA A 363 -17.71 -32.22 -30.78
N ALA A 364 -17.92 -33.35 -30.10
CA ALA A 364 -17.84 -33.43 -28.64
C ALA A 364 -16.40 -33.22 -28.13
N ARG A 365 -15.39 -33.74 -28.83
CA ARG A 365 -13.97 -33.52 -28.48
C ARG A 365 -13.55 -32.07 -28.67
N THR A 366 -14.01 -31.41 -29.74
CA THR A 366 -13.73 -29.98 -29.96
C THR A 366 -14.42 -29.09 -28.94
N GLU A 367 -15.62 -29.47 -28.48
CA GLU A 367 -16.33 -28.76 -27.41
C GLU A 367 -15.62 -28.88 -26.06
N VAL A 368 -15.18 -30.10 -25.69
CA VAL A 368 -14.38 -30.34 -24.47
C VAL A 368 -13.03 -29.63 -24.54
N ALA A 369 -12.34 -29.68 -25.68
CA ALA A 369 -11.06 -28.99 -25.87
C ALA A 369 -11.22 -27.46 -25.79
N GLY A 370 -12.31 -26.91 -26.36
CA GLY A 370 -12.63 -25.49 -26.26
C GLY A 370 -12.92 -25.06 -24.81
N LEU A 371 -13.72 -25.84 -24.08
CA LEU A 371 -13.98 -25.58 -22.65
C LEU A 371 -12.72 -25.71 -21.79
N ALA A 372 -11.85 -26.68 -22.07
CA ALA A 372 -10.58 -26.84 -21.37
C ALA A 372 -9.62 -25.69 -21.67
N ALA A 373 -9.51 -25.26 -22.94
CA ALA A 373 -8.70 -24.10 -23.33
C ALA A 373 -9.22 -22.82 -22.68
N VAL A 374 -10.55 -22.67 -22.57
CA VAL A 374 -11.20 -21.58 -21.85
C VAL A 374 -10.86 -21.61 -20.36
N LEU A 375 -10.89 -22.79 -19.73
CA LEU A 375 -10.57 -22.94 -18.31
C LEU A 375 -9.10 -22.64 -18.04
N VAL A 376 -8.19 -23.09 -18.92
CA VAL A 376 -6.76 -22.78 -18.87
C VAL A 376 -6.52 -21.29 -19.10
N ALA A 377 -7.15 -20.68 -20.11
CA ALA A 377 -7.03 -19.25 -20.36
C ALA A 377 -7.57 -18.42 -19.17
N THR A 378 -8.69 -18.84 -18.56
CA THR A 378 -9.24 -18.18 -17.36
C THR A 378 -8.30 -18.36 -16.17
N ALA A 379 -7.72 -19.55 -15.98
CA ALA A 379 -6.76 -19.83 -14.91
C ALA A 379 -5.49 -19.00 -15.09
N VAL A 380 -4.96 -18.89 -16.32
CA VAL A 380 -3.81 -18.04 -16.66
C VAL A 380 -4.17 -16.57 -16.44
N LEU A 381 -5.34 -16.10 -16.86
CA LEU A 381 -5.75 -14.71 -16.67
C LEU A 381 -6.01 -14.35 -15.20
N VAL A 382 -6.36 -15.34 -14.37
CA VAL A 382 -6.47 -15.23 -12.91
C VAL A 382 -5.10 -15.37 -12.24
N SER A 383 -4.14 -16.07 -12.87
CA SER A 383 -2.79 -16.32 -12.35
C SER A 383 -1.75 -15.30 -12.77
N THR A 384 -1.98 -14.57 -13.86
CA THR A 384 -1.13 -13.46 -14.23
C THR A 384 -1.29 -12.44 -13.12
N ALA A 385 -0.28 -12.40 -12.24
CA ALA A 385 -0.09 -11.33 -11.29
C ALA A 385 -0.40 -10.02 -12.02
N ASN A 386 -1.21 -9.19 -11.36
CA ASN A 386 -1.62 -7.88 -11.82
C ASN A 386 -0.47 -7.22 -12.60
N PRO A 387 -0.50 -7.10 -13.95
CA PRO A 387 0.62 -6.57 -14.71
C PRO A 387 0.83 -5.05 -14.52
N GLY A 388 0.40 -4.49 -13.39
CA GLY A 388 0.38 -3.06 -13.18
C GLY A 388 0.10 -2.63 -11.75
N SER A 389 0.74 -3.27 -10.77
CA SER A 389 1.34 -2.49 -9.69
C SER A 389 2.80 -2.20 -10.04
N VAL A 390 3.07 -1.77 -11.28
CA VAL A 390 4.25 -0.93 -11.48
C VAL A 390 3.86 0.40 -10.88
N VAL A 391 3.95 0.49 -9.55
CA VAL A 391 4.26 1.76 -8.90
C VAL A 391 5.44 2.27 -9.71
N ALA A 392 5.24 3.39 -10.41
CA ALA A 392 6.31 3.95 -11.22
C ALA A 392 7.56 4.01 -10.34
N ALA A 393 8.66 3.39 -10.78
CA ALA A 393 9.78 3.09 -9.91
C ALA A 393 10.13 4.34 -9.09
N PRO A 394 10.15 4.24 -7.74
CA PRO A 394 10.40 5.41 -6.89
C PRO A 394 11.70 6.08 -7.34
N PRO A 395 11.83 7.41 -7.17
CA PRO A 395 13.08 8.07 -7.50
C PRO A 395 14.22 7.41 -6.70
N PRO A 396 15.41 7.24 -7.30
CA PRO A 396 16.61 6.85 -6.55
C PRO A 396 16.77 7.72 -5.31
N ALA A 397 17.26 7.15 -4.21
CA ALA A 397 17.59 7.95 -3.03
C ALA A 397 18.56 9.07 -3.43
N PRO A 398 18.41 10.28 -2.87
CA PRO A 398 19.31 11.38 -3.17
C PRO A 398 20.74 11.02 -2.73
N VAL A 399 21.71 11.30 -3.60
CA VAL A 399 23.14 11.11 -3.35
C VAL A 399 23.81 12.47 -3.36
N GLY A 400 24.83 12.65 -2.50
CA GLY A 400 25.64 13.86 -2.47
C GLY A 400 24.90 15.08 -1.90
N SER A 401 25.15 16.25 -2.49
CA SER A 401 24.46 17.49 -2.11
C SER A 401 22.94 17.37 -2.32
N VAL A 402 22.15 17.97 -1.43
CA VAL A 402 20.68 17.98 -1.54
C VAL A 402 20.17 19.39 -1.35
N VAL A 403 19.46 19.93 -2.34
CA VAL A 403 18.92 21.30 -2.29
C VAL A 403 17.40 21.24 -2.35
N PRO A 404 16.69 21.78 -1.34
CA PRO A 404 15.25 21.87 -1.37
C PRO A 404 14.82 23.13 -2.15
N ALA A 405 13.68 23.04 -2.81
CA ALA A 405 13.01 24.15 -3.47
C ALA A 405 11.50 23.97 -3.34
N GLY A 406 10.73 25.05 -3.33
CA GLY A 406 9.27 24.93 -3.31
C GLY A 406 8.55 26.26 -3.40
N GLY A 407 7.23 26.18 -3.56
CA GLY A 407 6.37 27.34 -3.77
C GLY A 407 5.01 26.97 -4.31
N LEU A 408 4.35 27.94 -4.94
CA LEU A 408 3.09 27.75 -5.66
C LEU A 408 3.30 28.02 -7.16
N ALA A 409 2.76 27.15 -8.00
CA ALA A 409 2.59 27.34 -9.44
C ALA A 409 1.09 27.51 -9.70
N GLY A 410 0.62 28.77 -9.74
CA GLY A 410 -0.81 29.06 -9.64
C GLY A 410 -1.34 28.57 -8.28
N GLN A 411 -2.35 27.70 -8.29
CA GLN A 411 -2.94 27.11 -7.09
C GLN A 411 -2.33 25.75 -6.69
N ILE A 412 -1.27 25.32 -7.39
CA ILE A 412 -0.65 24.00 -7.19
C ILE A 412 0.59 24.18 -6.30
N GLY A 413 0.62 23.47 -5.18
CA GLY A 413 1.80 23.33 -4.33
C GLY A 413 2.90 22.56 -5.05
N VAL A 414 4.11 23.12 -5.05
CA VAL A 414 5.30 22.50 -5.63
C VAL A 414 6.33 22.35 -4.53
N ASN A 415 6.77 21.12 -4.27
CA ASN A 415 7.91 20.80 -3.43
C ASN A 415 8.91 20.02 -4.27
N ALA A 416 10.15 20.48 -4.35
CA ALA A 416 11.18 19.91 -5.18
C ALA A 416 12.46 19.68 -4.37
N VAL A 417 13.17 18.60 -4.69
CA VAL A 417 14.44 18.25 -4.09
C VAL A 417 15.41 17.92 -5.22
N ALA A 418 16.46 18.73 -5.35
CA ALA A 418 17.58 18.45 -6.24
C ALA A 418 18.63 17.64 -5.50
N SER A 419 19.14 16.60 -6.14
CA SER A 419 20.29 15.83 -5.67
C SER A 419 21.19 15.46 -6.84
N GLU A 420 22.31 14.79 -6.57
CA GLU A 420 23.25 14.44 -7.63
C GLU A 420 22.56 13.58 -8.71
N GLY A 421 22.61 14.05 -9.95
CA GLY A 421 22.03 13.36 -11.11
C GLY A 421 20.51 13.44 -11.27
N GLN A 422 19.77 14.13 -10.39
CA GLN A 422 18.30 14.17 -10.47
C GLN A 422 17.62 15.38 -9.82
N LEU A 423 16.39 15.63 -10.25
CA LEU A 423 15.42 16.53 -9.62
C LEU A 423 14.12 15.75 -9.36
N VAL A 424 13.69 15.68 -8.10
CA VAL A 424 12.40 15.11 -7.70
C VAL A 424 11.42 16.24 -7.40
N VAL A 425 10.22 16.20 -7.97
CA VAL A 425 9.17 17.20 -7.78
C VAL A 425 7.88 16.52 -7.33
N ARG A 426 7.31 17.01 -6.24
CA ARG A 426 6.04 16.58 -5.65
C ARG A 426 5.04 17.72 -5.75
N LEU A 427 3.91 17.44 -6.38
CA LEU A 427 2.80 18.36 -6.54
C LEU A 427 1.70 18.07 -5.52
N SER A 428 0.97 19.12 -5.15
CA SER A 428 -0.23 19.02 -4.33
C SER A 428 -1.28 20.01 -4.78
N THR A 429 -2.53 19.59 -4.69
CA THR A 429 -3.70 20.45 -4.82
C THR A 429 -4.48 20.46 -3.50
N PRO A 430 -5.29 21.50 -3.25
CA PRO A 430 -6.23 21.46 -2.15
C PRO A 430 -7.25 20.32 -2.34
N GLN A 431 -7.58 19.61 -1.26
CA GLN A 431 -8.69 18.67 -1.27
C GLN A 431 -10.01 19.43 -1.21
N GLU A 432 -10.95 19.14 -2.13
CA GLU A 432 -12.36 19.51 -1.99
C GLU A 432 -13.04 18.45 -1.11
N GLY A 433 -13.60 18.83 0.04
CA GLY A 433 -14.29 17.91 0.95
C GLY A 433 -13.82 18.00 2.41
N ASN A 434 -14.37 17.15 3.27
CA ASN A 434 -13.85 16.99 4.63
C ASN A 434 -12.54 16.21 4.58
N ALA A 435 -11.62 16.40 5.54
CA ALA A 435 -10.33 15.71 5.60
C ALA A 435 -10.40 14.16 5.66
N TYR A 436 -11.63 13.61 5.74
CA TYR A 436 -11.95 12.19 5.80
C TYR A 436 -12.48 11.63 4.48
N ASP A 437 -12.76 12.47 3.47
CA ASP A 437 -13.16 12.01 2.15
C ASP A 437 -11.91 11.52 1.39
N PRO A 438 -11.97 10.36 0.71
CA PRO A 438 -10.87 9.91 -0.14
C PRO A 438 -10.56 11.00 -1.17
N ALA A 439 -9.29 11.42 -1.25
CA ALA A 439 -8.88 12.43 -2.21
C ALA A 439 -9.31 12.00 -3.62
N GLU A 440 -10.13 12.80 -4.30
CA GLU A 440 -10.42 12.57 -5.71
C GLU A 440 -9.08 12.52 -6.47
N SER A 441 -8.89 11.48 -7.29
CA SER A 441 -7.66 11.30 -8.05
C SER A 441 -7.46 12.50 -8.98
N THR A 442 -6.57 13.41 -8.59
CA THR A 442 -6.27 14.62 -9.34
C THR A 442 -5.21 14.30 -10.37
N SER A 443 -5.47 14.56 -11.65
CA SER A 443 -4.45 14.35 -12.68
C SER A 443 -3.50 15.54 -12.71
N TYR A 444 -2.20 15.28 -12.52
CA TYR A 444 -1.13 16.28 -12.58
C TYR A 444 -0.36 16.20 -13.90
N ALA A 445 0.10 17.35 -14.38
CA ALA A 445 1.07 17.48 -15.45
C ALA A 445 2.19 18.44 -15.03
N LEU A 446 3.43 18.08 -15.35
CA LEU A 446 4.62 18.87 -15.03
C LEU A 446 5.51 18.97 -16.26
N SER A 447 6.00 20.18 -16.54
CA SER A 447 7.07 20.44 -17.50
C SER A 447 8.04 21.44 -16.90
N GLY A 448 9.27 21.50 -17.40
CA GLY A 448 10.22 22.47 -16.89
C GLY A 448 11.55 22.43 -17.60
N ASN A 449 12.42 23.34 -17.20
CA ASN A 449 13.77 23.50 -17.74
C ASN A 449 14.71 24.04 -16.66
N VAL A 450 16.00 23.83 -16.87
CA VAL A 450 17.09 24.46 -16.11
C VAL A 450 17.80 25.45 -17.01
N ALA A 451 18.19 26.60 -16.47
CA ALA A 451 19.01 27.59 -17.17
C ALA A 451 20.26 27.95 -16.36
N VAL A 452 21.40 28.02 -17.05
CA VAL A 452 22.72 28.38 -16.50
C VAL A 452 23.39 29.33 -17.49
N ASP A 453 23.81 30.53 -17.06
CA ASP A 453 24.54 31.51 -17.88
C ASP A 453 24.02 31.70 -19.33
N SER A 454 22.70 31.74 -19.50
CA SER A 454 21.94 31.88 -20.76
C SER A 454 21.69 30.60 -21.58
N GLU A 455 22.30 29.47 -21.23
CA GLU A 455 21.99 28.16 -21.80
C GLU A 455 20.76 27.55 -21.10
N ARG A 456 19.87 26.92 -21.87
CA ARG A 456 18.63 26.32 -21.36
C ARG A 456 18.57 24.85 -21.76
N ALA A 457 18.32 23.98 -20.78
CA ALA A 457 18.10 22.55 -20.96
C ALA A 457 16.70 22.17 -20.45
N ASP A 458 15.89 21.52 -21.28
CA ASP A 458 14.58 21.02 -20.87
C ASP A 458 14.74 19.79 -19.95
N LEU A 459 13.78 19.62 -19.03
CA LEU A 459 13.76 18.51 -18.07
C LEU A 459 12.78 17.43 -18.53
N ASP A 460 13.30 16.23 -18.76
CA ASP A 460 12.50 15.06 -19.12
C ASP A 460 11.94 14.38 -17.85
N PHE A 461 10.74 14.79 -17.43
CA PHE A 461 10.07 14.24 -16.26
C PHE A 461 9.39 12.89 -16.54
N ARG A 462 9.67 11.90 -15.68
CA ARG A 462 8.91 10.66 -15.55
C ARG A 462 8.06 10.69 -14.28
N SER A 463 6.85 10.14 -14.31
CA SER A 463 6.05 9.96 -13.09
C SER A 463 6.72 8.94 -12.16
N CYS A 464 6.63 9.16 -10.85
CA CYS A 464 7.09 8.25 -9.78
C CYS A 464 5.99 7.91 -8.75
N GLY A 465 4.75 8.26 -9.06
CA GLY A 465 3.61 8.16 -8.13
C GLY A 465 2.63 9.30 -8.34
N ASP A 466 1.57 9.33 -7.55
CA ASP A 466 0.56 10.39 -7.64
C ASP A 466 1.15 11.76 -7.23
N GLY A 467 1.04 12.74 -8.13
CA GLY A 467 1.71 14.03 -8.02
C GLY A 467 3.25 13.99 -7.95
N CYS A 468 3.90 12.83 -8.16
CA CYS A 468 5.36 12.67 -8.09
C CYS A 468 5.97 12.62 -9.49
N PHE A 469 6.99 13.43 -9.72
CA PHE A 469 7.78 13.48 -10.95
C PHE A 469 9.27 13.46 -10.64
N VAL A 470 10.07 12.83 -11.49
CA VAL A 470 11.53 12.85 -11.39
C VAL A 470 12.14 13.06 -12.77
N ALA A 471 13.16 13.90 -12.85
CA ALA A 471 13.95 14.12 -14.05
C ALA A 471 15.43 13.84 -13.74
N SER A 472 16.15 13.21 -14.67
CA SER A 472 17.60 13.08 -14.57
C SER A 472 18.26 14.36 -15.05
N HIS A 473 19.14 14.94 -14.25
CA HIS A 473 19.83 16.18 -14.58
C HIS A 473 21.19 16.26 -13.88
N MET A 474 22.20 16.74 -14.59
CA MET A 474 23.51 17.03 -14.00
C MET A 474 23.61 18.54 -13.75
N TRP A 475 23.87 18.89 -12.49
CA TRP A 475 23.94 20.28 -12.05
C TRP A 475 25.26 20.93 -12.44
N SER A 476 25.20 22.18 -12.89
CA SER A 476 26.40 23.00 -13.11
C SER A 476 26.84 23.64 -11.79
N GLU A 477 28.14 23.87 -11.63
CA GLU A 477 28.67 24.59 -10.49
C GLU A 477 28.13 26.04 -10.47
N GLY A 478 27.68 26.51 -9.31
CA GLY A 478 27.02 27.81 -9.15
C GLY A 478 25.50 27.73 -9.26
N ASP A 479 24.89 28.80 -9.78
CA ASP A 479 23.44 29.00 -9.76
C ASP A 479 22.74 28.35 -10.96
N ASN A 480 21.82 27.43 -10.68
CA ASN A 480 20.97 26.79 -11.67
C ASN A 480 19.53 27.29 -11.50
N VAL A 481 18.98 27.97 -12.51
CA VAL A 481 17.60 28.49 -12.47
C VAL A 481 16.65 27.43 -13.00
N VAL A 482 15.94 26.76 -12.09
CA VAL A 482 14.92 25.77 -12.44
C VAL A 482 13.57 26.47 -12.61
N SER A 483 12.95 26.29 -13.77
CA SER A 483 11.60 26.79 -14.06
C SER A 483 10.66 25.63 -14.30
N LEU A 484 9.62 25.53 -13.47
CA LEU A 484 8.63 24.46 -13.48
C LEU A 484 7.26 25.03 -13.83
N ARG A 485 6.56 24.39 -14.76
CA ARG A 485 5.16 24.65 -15.07
C ARG A 485 4.34 23.45 -14.66
N ALA A 486 3.42 23.66 -13.71
CA ALA A 486 2.53 22.64 -13.19
C ALA A 486 1.08 22.92 -13.60
N ASP A 487 0.35 21.87 -13.97
CA ASP A 487 -1.07 21.89 -14.28
C ASP A 487 -1.77 20.73 -13.55
N ALA A 488 -3.01 20.94 -13.08
CA ALA A 488 -3.79 19.92 -12.38
C ALA A 488 -5.28 20.06 -12.69
N SER A 489 -5.99 18.93 -12.83
CA SER A 489 -7.43 18.93 -13.14
C SER A 489 -8.24 19.62 -12.04
N GLY A 490 -9.06 20.60 -12.41
CA GLY A 490 -9.90 21.35 -11.45
C GLY A 490 -9.19 22.52 -10.77
N TRP A 491 -7.87 22.67 -10.96
CA TRP A 491 -7.06 23.71 -10.32
C TRP A 491 -6.36 24.57 -11.36
N ARG A 492 -6.11 25.84 -11.01
CA ARG A 492 -5.36 26.73 -11.89
C ARG A 492 -3.87 26.42 -11.79
N GLY A 493 -3.29 25.91 -12.87
CA GLY A 493 -1.85 25.76 -13.01
C GLY A 493 -1.12 27.10 -13.20
N GLY A 494 0.21 27.06 -13.10
CA GLY A 494 1.06 28.25 -13.20
C GLY A 494 2.53 27.88 -13.36
N GLN A 495 3.42 28.85 -13.10
CA GLN A 495 4.86 28.65 -13.19
C GLN A 495 5.55 29.02 -11.88
N LEU A 496 6.51 28.18 -11.46
CA LEU A 496 7.40 28.44 -10.35
C LEU A 496 8.84 28.45 -10.87
N SER A 497 9.61 29.47 -10.50
CA SER A 497 11.06 29.52 -10.75
C SER A 497 11.82 29.55 -9.44
N SER A 498 12.80 28.66 -9.31
CA SER A 498 13.63 28.51 -8.11
C SER A 498 15.10 28.46 -8.50
N LEU A 499 15.95 28.99 -7.63
CA LEU A 499 17.40 28.96 -7.79
C LEU A 499 17.96 27.77 -6.99
N ILE A 500 18.76 26.95 -7.65
CA ILE A 500 19.43 25.78 -7.08
C ILE A 500 20.93 26.01 -7.21
N ALA A 501 21.58 26.42 -6.12
CA ALA A 501 23.02 26.55 -6.10
C ALA A 501 23.68 25.18 -5.87
N TRP A 502 24.76 24.91 -6.61
CA TRP A 502 25.42 23.61 -6.56
C TRP A 502 26.96 23.72 -6.54
N PRO A 503 27.66 22.94 -5.70
CA PRO A 503 27.15 22.05 -4.64
C PRO A 503 26.55 22.85 -3.48
N ALA A 504 25.71 22.18 -2.68
CA ALA A 504 25.04 22.81 -1.54
C ALA A 504 25.94 22.80 -0.30
N ILE A 505 25.85 23.82 0.54
CA ILE A 505 26.53 23.86 1.84
C ILE A 505 25.53 23.38 2.90
N PRO A 506 25.76 22.22 3.57
CA PRO A 506 24.88 21.76 4.65
C PRO A 506 24.80 22.78 5.78
N ALA A 507 23.61 23.00 6.33
CA ALA A 507 23.35 24.07 7.28
C ALA A 507 22.52 23.65 8.51
N GLY A 508 22.56 22.37 8.89
CA GLY A 508 21.86 21.86 10.08
C GLY A 508 22.24 22.61 11.37
N ASP A 509 23.54 22.73 11.65
CA ASP A 509 24.03 23.45 12.84
C ASP A 509 23.70 24.95 12.82
N ARG A 510 23.64 25.53 11.61
CA ARG A 510 23.26 26.94 11.42
C ARG A 510 21.79 27.15 11.75
N LEU A 511 20.90 26.24 11.34
CA LEU A 511 19.49 26.29 11.68
C LEU A 511 19.27 26.31 13.20
N ALA A 512 19.94 25.42 13.94
CA ALA A 512 19.85 25.40 15.40
C ALA A 512 20.31 26.73 16.04
N THR A 513 21.30 27.39 15.45
CA THR A 513 21.79 28.71 15.92
C THR A 513 20.78 29.81 15.62
N VAL A 514 20.17 29.82 14.42
CA VAL A 514 19.14 30.78 14.01
C VAL A 514 17.90 30.66 14.89
N VAL A 515 17.46 29.44 15.17
CA VAL A 515 16.33 29.15 16.07
C VAL A 515 16.59 29.70 17.47
N ARG A 516 17.78 29.45 18.01
CA ARG A 516 18.18 29.98 19.33
C ARG A 516 18.27 31.50 19.36
N SER A 517 18.83 32.12 18.32
CA SER A 517 18.93 33.58 18.22
C SER A 517 17.55 34.23 18.11
N THR A 518 16.68 33.63 17.29
CA THR A 518 15.30 34.12 17.10
C THR A 518 14.50 34.01 18.39
N SER A 519 14.57 32.86 19.09
CA SER A 519 13.78 32.63 20.31
C SER A 519 14.12 33.55 21.49
N GLN A 520 15.33 34.13 21.50
CA GLN A 520 15.77 35.07 22.53
C GLN A 520 15.15 36.47 22.40
N ASN A 521 14.48 36.80 21.29
CA ASN A 521 13.86 38.11 21.10
C ASN A 521 12.57 38.23 21.92
N ALA A 522 12.54 39.17 22.87
CA ALA A 522 11.40 39.38 23.74
C ALA A 522 10.11 39.77 22.98
N THR A 523 10.25 40.56 21.91
CA THR A 523 9.15 40.94 21.03
C THR A 523 9.69 41.25 19.64
N MET A 524 8.99 40.78 18.61
CA MET A 524 9.23 41.14 17.22
C MET A 524 7.92 41.39 16.50
N THR A 525 7.96 42.24 15.47
CA THR A 525 6.81 42.50 14.60
C THR A 525 6.98 41.72 13.30
N ILE A 526 6.01 40.88 12.98
CA ILE A 526 5.91 40.15 11.72
C ILE A 526 4.89 40.85 10.82
N TYR A 527 5.29 41.16 9.59
CA TYR A 527 4.39 41.56 8.50
C TYR A 527 4.19 40.37 7.58
N GLU A 528 3.02 39.73 7.67
CA GLU A 528 2.70 38.51 6.94
C GLU A 528 1.73 38.78 5.78
N THR A 529 2.00 38.16 4.64
CA THR A 529 1.06 38.01 3.53
C THR A 529 0.90 36.55 3.20
N GLY A 530 -0.34 36.10 2.98
CA GLY A 530 -0.64 34.73 2.57
C GLY A 530 -1.42 34.70 1.25
N THR A 531 -1.12 33.74 0.38
CA THR A 531 -1.89 33.47 -0.83
C THR A 531 -2.06 31.96 -1.04
N SER A 532 -3.20 31.56 -1.63
CA SER A 532 -3.42 30.21 -2.16
C SER A 532 -3.18 30.12 -3.67
N ASP A 533 -2.65 31.18 -4.25
CA ASP A 533 -2.40 31.30 -5.67
C ASP A 533 -1.14 32.15 -5.91
N GLY A 534 -0.07 31.50 -6.36
CA GLY A 534 1.24 32.11 -6.59
C GLY A 534 1.24 33.14 -7.71
N ASP A 535 0.26 33.10 -8.62
CA ASP A 535 0.14 34.02 -9.75
C ASP A 535 -0.74 35.23 -9.43
N SER A 536 -1.42 35.23 -8.28
CA SER A 536 -2.25 36.35 -7.82
C SER A 536 -1.40 37.43 -7.11
N PRO A 537 -1.78 38.72 -7.21
CA PRO A 537 -1.13 39.78 -6.45
C PRO A 537 -1.21 39.51 -4.94
N LEU A 538 -0.10 39.75 -4.23
CA LEU A 538 -0.08 39.59 -2.78
C LEU A 538 -1.04 40.60 -2.11
N PRO A 539 -1.82 40.16 -1.10
CA PRO A 539 -2.67 41.07 -0.34
C PRO A 539 -1.84 42.03 0.52
N THR A 540 -2.49 43.04 1.09
CA THR A 540 -1.83 43.94 2.05
C THR A 540 -1.36 43.15 3.27
N PRO A 541 -0.10 43.31 3.74
CA PRO A 541 0.41 42.57 4.89
C PRO A 541 -0.39 42.83 6.16
N TYR A 542 -0.68 41.76 6.90
CA TYR A 542 -1.19 41.83 8.27
C TYR A 542 -0.01 41.91 9.25
N ARG A 543 -0.19 42.69 10.33
CA ARG A 543 0.83 42.92 11.34
C ARG A 543 0.54 42.08 12.58
N VAL A 544 1.52 41.30 13.02
CA VAL A 544 1.48 40.51 14.25
C VAL A 544 2.66 40.92 15.13
N SER A 545 2.41 41.14 16.42
CA SER A 545 3.46 41.24 17.42
C SER A 545 3.48 39.95 18.22
N ILE A 546 4.62 39.28 18.23
CA ILE A 546 4.81 37.96 18.84
C ILE A 546 6.21 37.89 19.47
N SER A 547 6.40 37.05 20.48
CA SER A 547 7.75 36.78 21.00
C SER A 547 8.52 35.88 20.03
N GLY A 548 9.85 35.93 20.11
CA GLY A 548 10.70 35.02 19.34
C GLY A 548 10.41 33.54 19.64
N ALA A 549 10.22 33.22 20.92
CA ALA A 549 9.96 31.86 21.38
C ALA A 549 8.62 31.32 20.84
N ASP A 550 7.53 32.09 20.97
CA ASP A 550 6.21 31.66 20.50
C ASP A 550 6.18 31.47 18.97
N TYR A 551 6.91 32.30 18.22
CA TYR A 551 7.05 32.12 16.78
C TYR A 551 7.78 30.81 16.46
N VAL A 552 8.97 30.61 17.03
CA VAL A 552 9.77 29.40 16.81
C VAL A 552 8.99 28.13 17.15
N ASP A 553 8.26 28.11 18.27
CA ASP A 553 7.44 26.98 18.70
C ASP A 553 6.29 26.66 17.72
N SER A 554 5.87 27.63 16.91
CA SER A 554 4.81 27.45 15.90
C SER A 554 5.31 26.99 14.53
N GLU A 555 6.62 26.95 14.31
CA GLU A 555 7.23 26.64 13.02
C GLU A 555 7.75 25.19 12.95
N PRO A 556 7.72 24.55 11.77
CA PRO A 556 8.17 23.15 11.61
C PRO A 556 9.67 22.96 11.84
N PHE A 557 10.45 24.04 11.81
CA PHE A 557 11.88 24.05 12.14
C PHE A 557 12.16 24.48 13.60
N GLY A 558 11.13 24.61 14.44
CA GLY A 558 11.24 25.14 15.80
C GLY A 558 12.21 24.39 16.72
N SER A 559 12.43 23.10 16.45
CA SER A 559 13.42 22.26 17.14
C SER A 559 14.87 22.54 16.75
N GLY A 560 15.11 23.38 15.73
CA GLY A 560 16.45 23.60 15.16
C GLY A 560 16.88 22.55 14.15
N ILE A 561 15.99 21.63 13.77
CA ILE A 561 16.28 20.51 12.87
C ILE A 561 15.33 20.54 11.65
N ALA A 562 15.88 20.30 10.47
CA ALA A 562 15.10 20.09 9.24
C ALA A 562 15.71 18.92 8.43
N PRO A 563 14.90 18.08 7.75
CA PRO A 563 15.38 16.94 6.97
C PRO A 563 16.39 17.33 5.87
N VAL A 564 16.19 18.49 5.26
CA VAL A 564 17.15 19.10 4.34
C VAL A 564 17.34 20.55 4.77
N ALA A 565 18.58 20.93 5.08
CA ALA A 565 18.94 22.31 5.43
C ALA A 565 20.22 22.70 4.71
N VAL A 566 20.16 23.74 3.87
CA VAL A 566 21.32 24.23 3.11
C VAL A 566 21.46 25.75 3.20
N SER A 567 22.70 26.22 3.21
CA SER A 567 23.05 27.64 3.23
C SER A 567 23.51 28.10 1.85
N LEU A 568 23.05 29.29 1.48
CA LEU A 568 23.43 30.02 0.28
C LEU A 568 24.05 31.35 0.70
N PRO A 569 25.36 31.57 0.48
CA PRO A 569 25.98 32.86 0.74
C PRO A 569 25.52 33.90 -0.29
N MET A 570 25.09 35.08 0.17
CA MET A 570 24.71 36.21 -0.71
C MET A 570 25.81 37.28 -0.81
N GLN A 571 25.75 38.14 -1.83
CA GLN A 571 26.82 39.10 -2.18
C GLN A 571 27.07 40.25 -1.17
N ASP A 572 26.31 40.36 -0.08
CA ASP A 572 26.42 41.46 0.89
C ASP A 572 26.60 41.01 2.35
N GLY A 573 26.99 39.75 2.57
CA GLY A 573 27.12 39.16 3.91
C GLY A 573 25.79 38.70 4.53
N GLU A 574 24.68 38.86 3.81
CA GLU A 574 23.41 38.19 4.11
C GLU A 574 23.55 36.68 3.83
N GLU A 575 22.97 35.87 4.70
CA GLU A 575 22.94 34.40 4.59
C GLU A 575 21.50 33.97 4.30
N ARG A 576 21.32 33.04 3.35
CA ARG A 576 19.99 32.47 3.05
C ARG A 576 19.99 30.98 3.38
N LEU A 577 19.04 30.54 4.19
CA LEU A 577 18.85 29.13 4.55
C LEU A 577 17.62 28.58 3.84
N LEU A 578 17.82 27.49 3.09
CA LEU A 578 16.73 26.74 2.46
C LEU A 578 16.48 25.46 3.23
N LEU A 579 15.23 25.26 3.65
CA LEU A 579 14.78 24.13 4.45
C LEU A 579 13.73 23.33 3.69
N GLY A 580 13.89 22.02 3.65
CA GLY A 580 12.97 21.09 3.00
C GLY A 580 12.37 20.10 3.99
N PHE A 581 11.05 19.96 3.94
CA PHE A 581 10.28 18.95 4.67
C PHE A 581 9.46 18.14 3.65
N PRO A 582 10.09 17.15 2.96
CA PRO A 582 9.49 16.48 1.81
C PRO A 582 8.16 15.78 2.11
N ASP A 583 8.03 15.18 3.30
CA ASP A 583 6.82 14.43 3.70
C ASP A 583 5.64 15.35 3.98
N ALA A 584 5.90 16.49 4.64
CA ALA A 584 4.92 17.55 4.83
C ALA A 584 4.64 18.34 3.53
N LYS A 585 5.45 18.13 2.49
CA LYS A 585 5.53 18.95 1.27
C LYS A 585 5.70 20.44 1.61
N VAL A 586 6.47 20.73 2.66
CA VAL A 586 6.76 22.08 3.12
C VAL A 586 8.16 22.47 2.66
N PHE A 587 8.29 23.73 2.26
CA PHE A 587 9.55 24.37 1.93
C PHE A 587 9.61 25.72 2.64
N VAL A 588 10.76 26.01 3.25
CA VAL A 588 11.00 27.28 3.93
C VAL A 588 12.29 27.89 3.40
N ASP A 589 12.24 29.18 3.12
CA ASP A 589 13.39 29.98 2.71
C ASP A 589 13.53 31.18 3.64
N LEU A 590 14.63 31.19 4.39
CA LEU A 590 14.93 32.20 5.41
C LEU A 590 16.08 33.08 4.93
N LYS A 591 15.90 34.39 5.02
CA LYS A 591 16.99 35.36 4.90
C LYS A 591 17.42 35.83 6.28
N LEU A 592 18.73 35.88 6.50
CA LEU A 592 19.32 36.23 7.78
C LEU A 592 20.08 37.55 7.67
N ASP A 593 19.98 38.38 8.71
CA ASP A 593 20.88 39.52 8.89
C ASP A 593 22.28 39.07 9.36
N SER A 594 23.20 40.03 9.48
CA SER A 594 24.56 39.77 9.96
C SER A 594 24.64 39.24 11.40
N GLN A 595 23.55 39.31 12.16
CA GLN A 595 23.45 38.77 13.53
C GLN A 595 22.85 37.35 13.55
N GLY A 596 22.46 36.80 12.39
CA GLY A 596 21.84 35.49 12.27
C GLY A 596 20.35 35.47 12.61
N ARG A 597 19.68 36.63 12.60
CA ARG A 597 18.23 36.74 12.83
C ARG A 597 17.46 36.72 11.53
N ILE A 598 16.25 36.15 11.56
CA ILE A 598 15.39 36.03 10.39
C ILE A 598 14.85 37.41 10.01
N THR A 599 15.11 37.87 8.79
CA THR A 599 14.62 39.18 8.29
C THR A 599 13.45 39.03 7.33
N ASP A 600 13.51 38.02 6.47
CA ASP A 600 12.45 37.65 5.54
C ASP A 600 12.31 36.12 5.54
N GLU A 601 11.07 35.64 5.45
CA GLU A 601 10.73 34.23 5.30
C GLU A 601 9.76 34.05 4.14
N LEU A 602 10.01 33.02 3.33
CA LEU A 602 9.05 32.45 2.41
C LEU A 602 8.71 31.04 2.90
N PHE A 603 7.46 30.84 3.32
CA PHE A 603 6.95 29.56 3.77
C PHE A 603 5.95 29.01 2.75
N ALA A 604 6.28 27.89 2.11
CA ALA A 604 5.43 27.21 1.16
C ALA A 604 4.91 25.91 1.77
N SER A 605 3.59 25.84 1.94
CA SER A 605 2.85 24.64 2.33
C SER A 605 2.13 24.03 1.12
N PRO A 606 1.50 22.85 1.24
CA PRO A 606 0.79 22.23 0.12
C PRO A 606 -0.28 23.11 -0.55
N LYS A 607 -0.86 24.08 0.19
CA LYS A 607 -2.03 24.87 -0.23
C LYS A 607 -1.82 26.40 -0.13
N HIS A 608 -0.79 26.84 0.58
CA HIS A 608 -0.59 28.25 0.92
C HIS A 608 0.88 28.64 0.83
N LEU A 609 1.11 29.85 0.34
CA LEU A 609 2.41 30.52 0.36
C LEU A 609 2.30 31.73 1.29
N PHE A 610 3.13 31.75 2.32
CA PHE A 610 3.28 32.89 3.21
C PHE A 610 4.61 33.59 2.92
N ARG A 611 4.56 34.93 2.92
CA ARG A 611 5.76 35.77 2.95
C ARG A 611 5.70 36.63 4.19
N ARG A 612 6.75 36.55 5.00
CA ARG A 612 6.86 37.26 6.27
C ARG A 612 8.10 38.13 6.27
N ARG A 613 7.95 39.35 6.77
CA ARG A 613 9.07 40.25 7.06
C ARG A 613 9.10 40.54 8.55
N PHE A 614 10.27 40.39 9.14
CA PHE A 614 10.48 40.52 10.57
C PHE A 614 11.15 41.87 10.86
N VAL A 615 10.61 42.56 11.86
CA VAL A 615 11.17 43.81 12.37
C VAL A 615 11.39 43.63 13.87
N TYR A 616 12.65 43.64 14.26
CA TYR A 616 13.09 43.58 15.65
C TYR A 616 13.11 44.99 16.24
N GLU A 617 12.66 45.14 17.48
CA GLU A 617 12.82 46.40 18.20
C GLU A 617 14.31 46.61 18.54
N PRO A 618 14.83 47.85 18.42
CA PRO A 618 16.20 48.13 18.85
C PRO A 618 16.32 47.95 20.37
N GLU A 619 17.39 47.28 20.79
CA GLU A 619 17.77 47.11 22.21
C GLU A 619 17.99 48.44 22.94
#